data_AF-A0A8B9RMS6-F1
#
_entry.id   AF-A0A8B9RMS6-F1
#
_cell.length_a   1.000
_cell.length_b   1.000
_cell.length_c   1.000
_cell.angle_alpha   90.00
_cell.angle_beta   90.00
_cell.angle_gamma   90.00
#
_symmetry.space_group_name_H-M   'P 1'
#
loop_
_entity.id
_entity.type
_entity.pdbx_description
1 polymer ?
#
loop_
_entity_poly.entity_id
_entity_poly.type
_entity_poly.pdbx_seq_one_letter_code
_entity_poly.pdbx_strand_id
1 'polypeptide(L)'
;MTEKGLTEEDVNAACKEGNPITADFMMQQTMLRVKDPVKSLDFYTRILGLTLLQKIDFPSMRFTLYYLGYEDKTDIPQEVKERTAWTFSRRATIELTHNWGSEADENHLYHNGNSDPKGFGHIGIAVPDIHAACKMFGELGVKFVEITDECKMKGLAFIEDPDGYWIEILSPNNMLSITSDTESCEVKQTQHDDSDSLANLNPKI
;
A
#
# COMPACT_ATOMS: atom_id res chain seq x y z
N MET A 1 -20.17 -16.37 -14.26
CA MET A 1 -20.04 -15.29 -13.27
C MET A 1 -21.25 -14.40 -13.41
N THR A 2 -21.81 -13.88 -12.32
CA THR A 2 -22.91 -12.90 -12.39
C THR A 2 -22.40 -11.64 -13.08
N GLU A 3 -23.08 -11.17 -14.12
CA GLU A 3 -22.67 -10.00 -14.93
C GLU A 3 -22.96 -8.66 -14.24
N LYS A 4 -23.56 -8.68 -13.04
CA LYS A 4 -23.92 -7.49 -12.27
C LYS A 4 -23.59 -7.71 -10.79
N GLY A 5 -23.22 -6.62 -10.12
CA GLY A 5 -23.07 -6.58 -8.66
C GLY A 5 -24.40 -6.76 -7.93
N LEU A 6 -24.34 -6.74 -6.59
CA LEU A 6 -25.53 -6.77 -5.73
C LEU A 6 -26.46 -5.60 -6.02
N THR A 7 -27.75 -5.80 -5.85
CA THR A 7 -28.72 -4.70 -5.87
C THR A 7 -28.58 -3.84 -4.61
N GLU A 8 -29.04 -2.59 -4.64
CA GLU A 8 -29.12 -1.74 -3.43
C GLU A 8 -29.94 -2.41 -2.32
N GLU A 9 -30.97 -3.16 -2.66
CA GLU A 9 -31.77 -3.92 -1.71
C GLU A 9 -30.93 -5.01 -1.03
N ASP A 10 -30.19 -5.80 -1.81
CA ASP A 10 -29.31 -6.85 -1.28
C ASP A 10 -28.18 -6.28 -0.42
N VAL A 11 -27.60 -5.13 -0.82
CA VAL A 11 -26.57 -4.41 -0.03
C VAL A 11 -27.15 -3.98 1.32
N ASN A 12 -28.30 -3.31 1.31
CA ASN A 12 -28.95 -2.85 2.54
C ASN A 12 -29.38 -4.03 3.43
N ALA A 13 -29.85 -5.14 2.86
CA ALA A 13 -30.20 -6.35 3.61
C ALA A 13 -28.99 -7.04 4.24
N ALA A 14 -27.81 -6.93 3.62
CA ALA A 14 -26.57 -7.49 4.15
C ALA A 14 -25.97 -6.64 5.30
N CYS A 15 -26.20 -5.33 5.30
CA CYS A 15 -25.71 -4.41 6.32
C CYS A 15 -26.59 -4.43 7.58
N LYS A 16 -26.04 -4.93 8.69
CA LYS A 16 -26.70 -4.96 10.01
C LYS A 16 -26.08 -3.94 10.96
N GLU A 17 -26.86 -3.46 11.92
CA GLU A 17 -26.32 -2.66 13.02
C GLU A 17 -25.25 -3.44 13.79
N GLY A 18 -24.16 -2.74 14.13
CA GLY A 18 -23.08 -3.31 14.93
C GLY A 18 -23.52 -3.59 16.37
N ASN A 19 -22.84 -4.54 17.02
CA ASN A 19 -23.06 -4.78 18.45
C ASN A 19 -22.56 -3.56 19.25
N PRO A 20 -23.27 -3.09 20.30
CA PRO A 20 -22.82 -1.95 21.10
C PRO A 20 -21.39 -2.05 21.64
N ILE A 21 -20.87 -3.26 21.89
CA ILE A 21 -19.47 -3.45 22.35
C ILE A 21 -18.42 -3.01 21.33
N THR A 22 -18.76 -2.97 20.03
CA THR A 22 -17.83 -2.57 18.97
C THR A 22 -17.80 -1.07 18.72
N ALA A 23 -18.56 -0.27 19.49
CA ALA A 23 -18.67 1.18 19.30
C ALA A 23 -17.31 1.90 19.39
N ASP A 24 -16.42 1.41 20.24
CA ASP A 24 -15.08 1.99 20.47
C ASP A 24 -13.96 1.26 19.71
N PHE A 25 -14.29 0.27 18.86
CA PHE A 25 -13.29 -0.39 18.03
C PHE A 25 -12.77 0.58 16.96
N MET A 26 -11.51 0.40 16.54
CA MET A 26 -10.90 1.24 15.51
C MET A 26 -10.04 0.43 14.55
N MET A 27 -9.99 0.87 13.29
CA MET A 27 -9.02 0.38 12.32
C MET A 27 -7.65 0.99 12.62
N GLN A 28 -6.86 0.24 13.39
CA GLN A 28 -5.63 0.73 13.98
C GLN A 28 -4.44 0.61 13.01
N GLN A 29 -4.26 -0.55 12.39
CA GLN A 29 -3.09 -0.83 11.54
C GLN A 29 -3.43 -1.62 10.28
N THR A 30 -2.62 -1.40 9.25
CA THR A 30 -2.45 -2.30 8.10
C THR A 30 -1.00 -2.79 8.12
N MET A 31 -0.81 -4.11 8.10
CA MET A 31 0.52 -4.72 8.17
C MET A 31 1.00 -5.14 6.79
N LEU A 32 2.22 -4.73 6.44
CA LEU A 32 2.94 -5.14 5.23
C LEU A 32 4.30 -5.71 5.63
N ARG A 33 4.73 -6.79 4.97
CA ARG A 33 6.10 -7.29 5.16
C ARG A 33 7.03 -6.55 4.22
N VAL A 34 8.20 -6.16 4.69
CA VAL A 34 9.19 -5.42 3.89
C VAL A 34 10.51 -6.15 3.85
N LYS A 35 11.14 -6.18 2.67
CA LYS A 35 12.40 -6.88 2.44
C LYS A 35 13.57 -6.14 3.07
N ASP A 36 13.65 -4.83 2.83
CA ASP A 36 14.74 -3.96 3.27
C ASP A 36 14.15 -2.75 4.01
N PRO A 37 14.16 -2.74 5.35
CA PRO A 37 13.52 -1.68 6.13
C PRO A 37 14.19 -0.32 5.91
N VAL A 38 15.46 -0.25 5.48
CA VAL A 38 16.11 1.04 5.21
C VAL A 38 15.45 1.72 4.01
N LYS A 39 15.20 0.96 2.94
CA LYS A 39 14.51 1.48 1.74
C LYS A 39 13.06 1.84 2.06
N SER A 40 12.34 0.99 2.77
CA SER A 40 10.94 1.23 3.10
C SER A 40 10.80 2.43 4.05
N LEU A 41 11.65 2.56 5.08
CA LEU A 41 11.63 3.71 5.98
C LEU A 41 11.94 5.02 5.24
N ASP A 42 12.94 5.05 4.34
CA ASP A 42 13.22 6.22 3.51
C ASP A 42 12.00 6.59 2.64
N PHE A 43 11.42 5.60 1.95
CA PHE A 43 10.25 5.81 1.10
C PHE A 43 9.06 6.38 1.89
N TYR A 44 8.61 5.68 2.94
CA TYR A 44 7.41 6.10 3.68
C TYR A 44 7.62 7.41 4.45
N THR A 45 8.84 7.73 4.88
CA THR A 45 9.09 8.99 5.60
C THR A 45 9.45 10.15 4.69
N ARG A 46 10.49 10.04 3.85
CA ARG A 46 10.97 11.15 3.01
C ARG A 46 10.05 11.44 1.84
N ILE A 47 9.46 10.41 1.22
CA ILE A 47 8.63 10.58 0.02
C ILE A 47 7.16 10.78 0.39
N LEU A 48 6.63 9.93 1.27
CA LEU A 48 5.21 9.99 1.65
C LEU A 48 4.93 10.84 2.88
N GLY A 49 5.95 11.29 3.61
CA GLY A 49 5.80 12.21 4.74
C GLY A 49 5.29 11.57 6.03
N LEU A 50 5.28 10.24 6.14
CA LEU A 50 4.90 9.58 7.40
C LEU A 50 5.99 9.76 8.46
N THR A 51 5.58 9.62 9.72
CA THR A 51 6.46 9.61 10.88
C THR A 51 6.63 8.18 11.39
N LEU A 52 7.88 7.75 11.65
CA LEU A 52 8.15 6.54 12.43
C LEU A 52 7.72 6.78 13.89
N LEU A 53 6.68 6.07 14.31
CA LEU A 53 6.08 6.19 15.65
C LEU A 53 6.78 5.29 16.66
N GLN A 54 7.07 4.04 16.27
CA GLN A 54 7.69 3.07 17.16
C GLN A 54 8.43 1.98 16.37
N LYS A 55 9.59 1.59 16.89
CA LYS A 55 10.33 0.38 16.48
C LYS A 55 10.27 -0.64 17.60
N ILE A 56 9.96 -1.89 17.28
CA ILE A 56 9.86 -2.98 18.26
C ILE A 56 10.62 -4.19 17.72
N ASP A 57 11.61 -4.65 18.47
CA ASP A 57 12.40 -5.83 18.11
C ASP A 57 11.91 -7.08 18.85
N PHE A 58 11.86 -8.21 18.14
CA PHE A 58 11.57 -9.52 18.72
C PHE A 58 12.73 -10.48 18.45
N PRO A 59 13.84 -10.43 19.23
CA PRO A 59 15.06 -11.17 18.92
C PRO A 59 14.91 -12.69 18.89
N SER A 60 14.05 -13.25 19.76
CA SER A 60 13.78 -14.68 19.79
C SER A 60 13.06 -15.19 18.54
N MET A 61 12.27 -14.33 17.89
CA MET A 61 11.51 -14.63 16.69
C MET A 61 12.15 -14.06 15.41
N ARG A 62 13.23 -13.30 15.55
CA ARG A 62 14.03 -12.71 14.46
C ARG A 62 13.23 -11.82 13.50
N PHE A 63 12.42 -10.92 14.05
CA PHE A 63 11.79 -9.86 13.26
C PHE A 63 11.74 -8.53 14.02
N THR A 64 11.54 -7.45 13.28
CA THR A 64 11.31 -6.10 13.79
C THR A 64 10.03 -5.52 13.19
N LEU A 65 9.26 -4.82 14.02
CA LEU A 65 8.10 -4.03 13.59
C LEU A 65 8.46 -2.54 13.57
N TYR A 66 8.03 -1.86 12.51
CA TYR A 66 8.12 -0.41 12.38
C TYR A 66 6.72 0.14 12.16
N TYR A 67 6.22 0.91 13.12
CA TYR A 67 4.92 1.57 13.04
C TYR A 67 5.08 2.97 12.47
N LEU A 68 4.37 3.28 11.40
CA LEU A 68 4.37 4.59 10.75
C LEU A 68 2.95 5.17 10.68
N GLY A 69 2.84 6.49 10.71
CA GLY A 69 1.57 7.19 10.54
C GLY A 69 1.75 8.69 10.28
N TYR A 70 0.68 9.35 9.84
CA TYR A 70 0.62 10.81 9.71
C TYR A 70 0.35 11.45 11.08
N GLU A 71 1.38 11.49 11.92
CA GLU A 71 1.34 12.07 13.26
C GLU A 71 2.48 13.09 13.43
N ASP A 72 2.29 14.08 14.30
CA ASP A 72 3.34 15.02 14.68
C ASP A 72 4.37 14.30 15.57
N LYS A 73 5.66 14.46 15.24
CA LYS A 73 6.76 13.88 16.02
C LYS A 73 6.80 14.38 17.46
N THR A 74 6.30 15.59 17.71
CA THR A 74 6.27 16.21 19.05
C THR A 74 5.23 15.59 19.97
N ASP A 75 4.21 14.91 19.42
CA ASP A 75 3.18 14.20 20.19
C ASP A 75 3.65 12.81 20.67
N ILE A 76 4.77 12.30 20.16
CA ILE A 76 5.28 10.97 20.48
C ILE A 76 5.86 10.97 21.91
N PRO A 77 5.27 10.19 22.85
CA PRO A 77 5.80 10.10 24.21
C PRO A 77 7.22 9.52 24.22
N GLN A 78 8.05 10.00 25.16
CA GLN A 78 9.43 9.51 25.30
C GLN A 78 9.51 8.20 26.08
N GLU A 79 8.64 8.03 27.09
CA GLU A 79 8.58 6.81 27.90
C GLU A 79 8.03 5.64 27.09
N VAL A 80 8.69 4.49 27.15
CA VAL A 80 8.41 3.36 26.25
C VAL A 80 7.00 2.82 26.46
N LYS A 81 6.56 2.74 27.72
CA LYS A 81 5.22 2.24 28.06
C LYS A 81 4.13 3.17 27.51
N GLU A 82 4.31 4.47 27.68
CA GLU A 82 3.38 5.49 27.21
C GLU A 82 3.35 5.56 25.68
N ARG A 83 4.53 5.54 25.04
CA ARG A 83 4.65 5.51 23.58
C ARG A 83 3.96 4.28 23.00
N THR A 84 4.14 3.11 23.62
CA THR A 84 3.48 1.88 23.16
C THR A 84 1.96 2.01 23.23
N ALA A 85 1.42 2.44 24.37
CA ALA A 85 -0.02 2.64 24.47
C ALA A 85 -0.53 3.69 23.46
N TRP A 86 0.22 4.77 23.25
CA TRP A 86 -0.10 5.83 22.31
C TRP A 86 -0.08 5.37 20.85
N THR A 87 0.97 4.67 20.42
CA THR A 87 1.13 4.15 19.05
C THR A 87 0.02 3.18 18.70
N PHE A 88 -0.27 2.22 19.58
CA PHE A 88 -1.34 1.23 19.37
C PHE A 88 -2.75 1.81 19.56
N SER A 89 -2.88 3.10 19.88
CA SER A 89 -4.15 3.82 19.90
C SER A 89 -4.29 4.81 18.73
N ARG A 90 -3.32 4.87 17.81
CA ARG A 90 -3.41 5.69 16.59
C ARG A 90 -4.23 4.95 15.53
N ARG A 91 -5.05 5.68 14.77
CA ARG A 91 -5.79 5.12 13.63
C ARG A 91 -4.89 5.06 12.41
N ALA A 92 -5.21 4.16 11.48
CA ALA A 92 -4.61 4.13 10.13
C ALA A 92 -3.06 4.11 10.11
N THR A 93 -2.44 3.40 11.05
CA THR A 93 -0.99 3.19 11.02
C THR A 93 -0.61 2.13 9.99
N ILE A 94 0.62 2.21 9.50
CA ILE A 94 1.25 1.16 8.70
C ILE A 94 2.24 0.43 9.60
N GLU A 95 2.04 -0.87 9.79
CA GLU A 95 3.00 -1.76 10.46
C GLU A 95 3.88 -2.43 9.39
N LEU A 96 5.14 -2.01 9.29
CA LEU A 96 6.11 -2.69 8.44
C LEU A 96 6.82 -3.77 9.23
N THR A 97 6.68 -5.01 8.79
CA THR A 97 7.34 -6.17 9.40
C THR A 97 8.57 -6.57 8.62
N HIS A 98 9.73 -6.48 9.25
CA HIS A 98 11.00 -6.92 8.69
C HIS A 98 11.42 -8.25 9.31
N ASN A 99 11.47 -9.31 8.50
CA ASN A 99 12.05 -10.60 8.92
C ASN A 99 13.57 -10.55 8.69
N TRP A 100 14.36 -10.74 9.75
CA TRP A 100 15.79 -10.47 9.70
C TRP A 100 16.54 -11.33 8.68
N GLY A 101 17.27 -10.68 7.77
CA GLY A 101 18.05 -11.31 6.72
C GLY A 101 17.38 -11.30 5.34
N SER A 102 16.10 -10.91 5.24
CA SER A 102 15.41 -10.79 3.94
C SER A 102 16.09 -9.79 3.00
N GLU A 103 16.77 -8.78 3.55
CA GLU A 103 17.51 -7.76 2.81
C GLU A 103 18.74 -8.32 2.09
N ALA A 104 19.32 -9.42 2.59
CA ALA A 104 20.53 -10.04 2.06
C ALA A 104 20.24 -11.22 1.11
N ASP A 105 19.02 -11.75 1.11
CA ASP A 105 18.61 -12.84 0.21
C ASP A 105 18.12 -12.27 -1.12
N GLU A 106 18.94 -12.29 -2.17
CA GLU A 106 18.59 -11.73 -3.49
C GLU A 106 17.33 -12.36 -4.13
N ASN A 107 16.98 -13.60 -3.76
CA ASN A 107 15.82 -14.30 -4.31
C ASN A 107 14.53 -14.05 -3.50
N HIS A 108 14.64 -13.39 -2.34
CA HIS A 108 13.48 -13.13 -1.50
C HIS A 108 12.72 -11.90 -1.98
N LEU A 109 11.46 -12.08 -2.39
CA LEU A 109 10.52 -11.01 -2.71
C LEU A 109 9.19 -11.30 -2.02
N TYR A 110 8.55 -10.24 -1.50
CA TYR A 110 7.17 -10.34 -1.06
C TYR A 110 6.24 -10.18 -2.27
N HIS A 111 5.09 -10.86 -2.22
CA HIS A 111 4.06 -10.76 -3.24
C HIS A 111 3.11 -9.60 -2.89
N ASN A 112 2.89 -8.69 -3.85
CA ASN A 112 2.05 -7.51 -3.62
C ASN A 112 0.54 -7.80 -3.66
N GLY A 113 0.12 -8.99 -4.12
CA GLY A 113 -1.27 -9.42 -4.17
C GLY A 113 -2.04 -9.01 -5.44
N ASN A 114 -1.42 -8.26 -6.35
CA ASN A 114 -2.08 -7.79 -7.57
C ASN A 114 -1.95 -8.79 -8.75
N SER A 115 -0.95 -9.67 -8.75
CA SER A 115 -0.87 -10.84 -9.65
C SER A 115 -1.46 -12.10 -9.01
N ASP A 116 -1.61 -13.18 -9.78
CA ASP A 116 -2.09 -14.46 -9.24
C ASP A 116 -1.06 -15.10 -8.28
N PRO A 117 -1.47 -15.56 -7.08
CA PRO A 117 -2.82 -15.51 -6.53
C PRO A 117 -3.19 -14.11 -6.00
N LYS A 118 -4.30 -13.56 -6.50
CA LYS A 118 -4.78 -12.24 -6.10
C LYS A 118 -5.33 -12.24 -4.67
N GLY A 119 -5.19 -11.11 -3.97
CA GLY A 119 -5.65 -10.95 -2.59
C GLY A 119 -5.68 -9.49 -2.14
N PHE A 120 -4.69 -9.09 -1.35
CA PHE A 120 -4.47 -7.68 -1.03
C PHE A 120 -4.26 -6.86 -2.31
N GLY A 121 -4.80 -5.65 -2.38
CA GLY A 121 -4.65 -4.76 -3.53
C GLY A 121 -3.65 -3.64 -3.27
N HIS A 122 -4.02 -2.70 -2.40
CA HIS A 122 -3.25 -1.50 -2.12
C HIS A 122 -3.66 -0.86 -0.79
N ILE A 123 -2.84 0.06 -0.32
CA ILE A 123 -3.26 1.12 0.61
C ILE A 123 -3.59 2.40 -0.17
N GLY A 124 -4.33 3.33 0.43
CA GLY A 124 -4.69 4.60 -0.21
C GLY A 124 -4.25 5.80 0.61
N ILE A 125 -3.75 6.83 -0.06
CA ILE A 125 -3.34 8.11 0.52
C ILE A 125 -4.13 9.23 -0.16
N ALA A 126 -4.93 9.92 0.64
CA ALA A 126 -5.64 11.10 0.20
C ALA A 126 -4.71 12.31 0.18
N VAL A 127 -4.69 13.05 -0.94
CA VAL A 127 -3.88 14.26 -1.12
C VAL A 127 -4.76 15.44 -1.56
N PRO A 128 -4.39 16.68 -1.20
CA PRO A 128 -5.15 17.86 -1.61
C PRO A 128 -5.04 18.11 -3.12
N ASP A 129 -3.86 17.90 -3.70
CA ASP A 129 -3.56 18.09 -5.13
C ASP A 129 -2.76 16.90 -5.65
N ILE A 130 -3.40 16.07 -6.46
CA ILE A 130 -2.78 14.89 -7.05
C ILE A 130 -1.73 15.25 -8.09
N HIS A 131 -1.90 16.32 -8.86
CA HIS A 131 -0.94 16.70 -9.89
C HIS A 131 0.37 17.16 -9.27
N ALA A 132 0.29 17.96 -8.18
CA ALA A 132 1.47 18.36 -7.42
C ALA A 132 2.18 17.15 -6.79
N ALA A 133 1.42 16.22 -6.21
CA ALA A 133 1.97 15.00 -5.62
C ALA A 133 2.67 14.13 -6.68
N CYS A 134 2.00 13.82 -7.80
CA CYS A 134 2.56 13.00 -8.88
C CYS A 134 3.79 13.63 -9.53
N LYS A 135 3.81 14.96 -9.69
CA LYS A 135 4.99 15.67 -10.18
C LYS A 135 6.18 15.47 -9.24
N MET A 136 5.99 15.66 -7.93
CA MET A 136 7.03 15.46 -6.92
C MET A 136 7.52 14.01 -6.90
N PHE A 137 6.61 13.03 -6.99
CA PHE A 137 6.97 11.61 -7.09
C PHE A 137 7.82 11.32 -8.33
N GLY A 138 7.47 11.88 -9.49
CA GLY A 138 8.27 11.75 -10.71
C GLY A 138 9.67 12.36 -10.58
N GLU A 139 9.79 13.54 -9.96
CA GLU A 139 11.08 14.20 -9.70
C GLU A 139 11.97 13.40 -8.74
N LEU A 140 11.37 12.65 -7.80
CA LEU A 140 12.06 11.77 -6.86
C LEU A 140 12.31 10.35 -7.39
N GLY A 141 11.93 10.06 -8.64
CA GLY A 141 12.16 8.76 -9.27
C GLY A 141 11.28 7.63 -8.73
N VAL A 142 10.11 7.96 -8.17
CA VAL A 142 9.13 6.97 -7.70
C VAL A 142 8.54 6.22 -8.90
N LYS A 143 8.37 4.90 -8.75
CA LYS A 143 7.74 4.06 -9.77
C LYS A 143 6.23 4.24 -9.76
N PHE A 144 5.65 4.43 -10.94
CA PHE A 144 4.21 4.45 -11.14
C PHE A 144 3.73 3.12 -11.71
N VAL A 145 2.57 2.67 -11.26
CA VAL A 145 1.85 1.58 -11.89
C VAL A 145 1.22 2.10 -13.18
N GLU A 146 1.32 1.34 -14.27
CA GLU A 146 0.72 1.73 -15.54
C GLU A 146 -0.81 1.61 -15.47
N ILE A 147 -1.50 2.75 -15.59
CA ILE A 147 -2.97 2.84 -15.63
C ILE A 147 -3.41 3.49 -16.94
N THR A 148 -4.66 3.26 -17.37
CA THR A 148 -5.19 3.89 -18.59
C THR A 148 -5.20 5.41 -18.46
N ASP A 149 -5.10 6.11 -19.60
CA ASP A 149 -5.09 7.57 -19.63
C ASP A 149 -6.41 8.17 -19.09
N GLU A 150 -7.52 7.43 -19.18
CA GLU A 150 -8.80 7.77 -18.57
C GLU A 150 -8.73 7.83 -17.04
N CYS A 151 -8.03 6.89 -16.39
CA CYS A 151 -7.80 6.93 -14.95
C CYS A 151 -6.92 8.13 -14.55
N LYS A 152 -5.91 8.47 -15.37
CA LYS A 152 -5.05 9.65 -15.14
C LYS A 152 -5.86 10.95 -15.26
N MET A 153 -6.74 11.03 -16.26
CA MET A 153 -7.60 12.20 -16.49
C MET A 153 -8.62 12.40 -15.36
N LYS A 154 -9.02 11.31 -14.68
CA LYS A 154 -9.92 11.32 -13.54
C LYS A 154 -9.25 11.71 -12.21
N GLY A 155 -7.94 12.01 -12.21
CA GLY A 155 -7.24 12.45 -11.00
C GLY A 155 -6.98 11.30 -10.02
N LEU A 156 -6.66 10.12 -10.55
CA LEU A 156 -6.25 8.94 -9.81
C LEU A 156 -4.84 8.51 -10.26
N ALA A 157 -4.00 8.06 -9.34
CA ALA A 157 -2.69 7.49 -9.64
C ALA A 157 -2.34 6.34 -8.70
N PHE A 158 -1.49 5.43 -9.17
CA PHE A 158 -0.92 4.36 -8.37
C PHE A 158 0.60 4.42 -8.44
N ILE A 159 1.24 4.35 -7.29
CA ILE A 159 2.70 4.23 -7.17
C ILE A 159 3.08 2.92 -6.50
N GLU A 160 4.33 2.52 -6.65
CA GLU A 160 4.90 1.35 -5.98
C GLU A 160 5.85 1.77 -4.85
N ASP A 161 5.74 1.09 -3.72
CA ASP A 161 6.77 1.12 -2.68
C ASP A 161 8.00 0.26 -3.07
N PRO A 162 9.07 0.23 -2.26
CA PRO A 162 10.28 -0.54 -2.58
C PRO A 162 10.07 -2.06 -2.72
N ASP A 163 9.00 -2.60 -2.13
CA ASP A 163 8.62 -4.01 -2.19
C ASP A 163 7.57 -4.28 -3.29
N GLY A 164 7.15 -3.25 -4.03
CA GLY A 164 6.19 -3.35 -5.13
C GLY A 164 4.72 -3.33 -4.68
N TYR A 165 4.43 -3.01 -3.41
CA TYR A 165 3.07 -2.79 -2.96
C TYR A 165 2.49 -1.54 -3.62
N TRP A 166 1.26 -1.65 -4.08
CA TRP A 166 0.57 -0.55 -4.72
C TRP A 166 0.03 0.42 -3.67
N ILE A 167 0.18 1.71 -3.96
CA ILE A 167 -0.34 2.80 -3.15
C ILE A 167 -1.18 3.70 -4.06
N GLU A 168 -2.48 3.76 -3.78
CA GLU A 168 -3.42 4.65 -4.45
C GLU A 168 -3.21 6.08 -3.95
N ILE A 169 -3.11 7.02 -4.88
CA ILE A 169 -3.06 8.46 -4.62
C ILE A 169 -4.34 9.05 -5.18
N LEU A 170 -5.15 9.64 -4.30
CA LEU A 170 -6.48 10.14 -4.66
C LEU A 170 -6.75 11.51 -4.03
N SER A 171 -7.62 12.31 -4.66
CA SER A 171 -8.15 13.53 -4.07
C SER A 171 -9.63 13.33 -3.72
N PRO A 172 -10.02 13.35 -2.42
CA PRO A 172 -11.39 13.03 -2.02
C PRO A 172 -12.46 13.90 -2.70
N ASN A 173 -12.16 15.17 -2.94
CA ASN A 173 -13.09 16.12 -3.56
C ASN A 173 -13.36 15.83 -5.04
N ASN A 174 -12.48 15.07 -5.70
CA ASN A 174 -12.60 14.73 -7.12
C ASN A 174 -13.16 13.32 -7.33
N MET A 175 -13.41 12.54 -6.25
CA MET A 175 -13.84 11.15 -6.38
C MET A 175 -15.26 10.99 -6.96
N LEU A 176 -16.16 11.96 -6.72
CA LEU A 176 -17.54 11.89 -7.22
C LEU A 176 -17.59 11.73 -8.76
N SER A 177 -16.77 12.49 -9.49
CA SER A 177 -16.65 12.37 -10.95
C SER A 177 -16.09 11.04 -11.43
N ILE A 178 -15.31 10.34 -10.60
CA ILE A 178 -14.77 9.02 -10.93
C ILE A 178 -15.85 7.96 -10.75
N THR A 179 -16.62 8.06 -9.66
CA THR A 179 -17.64 7.07 -9.28
C THR A 179 -18.97 7.19 -10.03
N SER A 180 -19.24 8.33 -10.67
CA SER A 180 -20.48 8.58 -11.43
C SER A 180 -20.42 8.11 -12.88
N ASP A 181 -19.23 7.98 -13.45
CA ASP A 181 -19.03 7.63 -14.86
C ASP A 181 -18.77 6.13 -14.98
N THR A 182 -19.77 5.38 -15.48
CA THR A 182 -19.80 3.92 -15.57
C THR A 182 -18.86 3.30 -16.63
N GLU A 183 -17.95 4.07 -17.22
CA GLU A 183 -16.89 3.53 -18.10
C GLU A 183 -15.65 3.20 -17.26
N SER A 184 -15.28 1.92 -17.32
CA SER A 184 -14.34 1.24 -16.43
C SER A 184 -12.92 1.82 -16.50
N CYS A 185 -12.45 2.38 -15.39
CA CYS A 185 -11.03 2.62 -15.18
C CYS A 185 -10.34 1.25 -15.04
N GLU A 186 -9.59 0.83 -16.06
CA GLU A 186 -8.80 -0.41 -16.05
C GLU A 186 -7.33 -0.11 -15.72
N VAL A 187 -6.76 -0.84 -14.77
CA VAL A 187 -5.32 -0.82 -14.49
C VAL A 187 -4.64 -1.86 -15.38
N LYS A 188 -3.70 -1.42 -16.22
CA LYS A 188 -2.95 -2.34 -17.10
C LYS A 188 -1.82 -2.98 -16.28
N GLN A 189 -1.98 -4.25 -15.92
CA GLN A 189 -0.88 -5.03 -15.39
C GLN A 189 0.10 -5.32 -16.53
N THR A 190 1.27 -4.69 -16.51
CA THR A 190 2.38 -5.09 -17.39
C THR A 190 2.81 -6.51 -17.02
N GLN A 191 2.50 -7.48 -17.87
CA GLN A 191 3.16 -8.78 -17.83
C GLN A 191 4.62 -8.57 -18.26
N HIS A 192 5.57 -8.82 -17.37
CA HIS A 192 6.92 -9.13 -17.81
C HIS A 192 6.89 -10.57 -18.34
N ASP A 193 6.72 -10.71 -19.65
CA ASP A 193 6.98 -11.97 -20.35
C ASP A 193 8.49 -12.21 -20.36
N ASP A 194 8.97 -13.02 -19.42
CA ASP A 194 10.26 -13.69 -19.51
C ASP A 194 10.16 -14.83 -20.54
N SER A 195 10.16 -14.49 -21.83
CA SER A 195 10.34 -15.48 -22.90
C SER A 195 11.13 -14.91 -24.07
N ASP A 196 12.34 -14.43 -23.79
CA ASP A 196 13.35 -14.20 -24.83
C ASP A 196 14.75 -14.59 -24.33
N SER A 197 14.90 -15.85 -23.93
CA SER A 197 16.20 -16.52 -24.02
C SER A 197 15.98 -18.01 -24.23
N LEU A 198 16.07 -18.45 -25.48
CA LEU A 198 16.54 -19.78 -25.92
C LEU A 198 16.46 -19.82 -27.46
N ALA A 199 17.22 -18.93 -28.09
CA ALA A 199 17.62 -19.11 -29.48
C ALA A 199 19.14 -19.20 -29.55
N ASN A 200 19.60 -20.30 -30.16
CA ASN A 200 20.96 -20.58 -30.62
C ASN A 200 21.92 -21.21 -29.61
N LEU A 201 22.08 -22.54 -29.71
CA LEU A 201 23.36 -23.26 -29.72
C LEU A 201 23.12 -24.76 -30.00
N ASN A 202 23.16 -25.19 -31.26
CA ASN A 202 24.34 -25.89 -31.79
C ASN A 202 24.16 -26.46 -33.22
N PRO A 203 25.27 -26.69 -33.94
CA PRO A 203 25.34 -26.77 -35.39
C PRO A 203 25.32 -28.22 -35.93
N LYS A 204 25.22 -28.30 -37.26
CA LYS A 204 25.55 -29.44 -38.12
C LYS A 204 26.69 -30.31 -37.57
N ILE A 205 26.48 -31.63 -37.53
CA ILE A 205 27.12 -32.67 -38.36
C ILE A 205 26.15 -33.86 -38.43
#